data_AF-A0A0F5VIZ3-F1
#
_entry.id   AF-A0A0F5VIZ3-F1
#
_cell.length_a   1.000
_cell.length_b   1.000
_cell.length_c   1.000
_cell.angle_alpha   90.00
_cell.angle_beta   90.00
_cell.angle_gamma   90.00
#
_symmetry.space_group_name_H-M   'P 1'
#
loop_
_entity.id
_entity.type
_entity.pdbx_description
1 polymer ?
#
loop_
_entity_poly.entity_id
_entity_poly.type
_entity_poly.pdbx_seq_one_letter_code
_entity_poly.pdbx_strand_id
1 'polypeptide(L)'
;MSSVAIAGTGMAELTCAWLLVGRGHHIRLSAPGPGVGTRPLLLTGPTLELLRCVWGAGLLDDAWELTHRQVRWGAEARPARFAQAGRVVDGAVLA
;
A
#
# COMPACT_ATOMS: atom_id res chain seq x y z
N MET A 1 22.23 19.23 5.12
CA MET A 1 20.95 18.65 4.63
C MET A 1 21.26 17.50 3.71
N SER A 2 20.69 16.31 3.94
CA SER A 2 20.86 15.16 3.05
C SER A 2 19.74 15.11 2.01
N SER A 3 20.11 14.85 0.76
CA SER A 3 19.17 14.57 -0.33
C SER A 3 18.89 13.07 -0.36
N VAL A 4 17.61 12.67 -0.41
CA VAL A 4 17.18 11.27 -0.47
C VAL A 4 16.52 11.02 -1.82
N ALA A 5 17.04 10.05 -2.56
CA ALA A 5 16.44 9.59 -3.80
C ALA A 5 15.47 8.44 -3.51
N ILE A 6 14.25 8.53 -4.04
CA ILE A 6 13.24 7.47 -3.97
C ILE A 6 12.90 7.09 -5.41
N ALA A 7 13.00 5.81 -5.74
CA ALA A 7 12.72 5.30 -7.07
C ALA A 7 11.26 4.85 -7.15
N GLY A 8 10.50 5.49 -8.04
CA GLY A 8 9.07 5.27 -8.21
C GLY A 8 8.23 6.47 -7.77
N THR A 9 6.98 6.43 -8.21
CA THR A 9 5.97 7.48 -7.97
C THR A 9 4.67 6.90 -7.40
N GLY A 10 4.69 5.63 -6.97
CA GLY A 10 3.53 4.99 -6.38
C GLY A 10 3.28 5.46 -4.96
N MET A 11 2.17 5.02 -4.38
CA MET A 11 1.74 5.46 -3.06
C MET A 11 2.73 5.13 -1.94
N ALA A 12 3.48 4.03 -2.05
CA ALA A 12 4.52 3.71 -1.07
C ALA A 12 5.64 4.76 -1.12
N GLU A 13 6.12 5.09 -2.33
CA GLU A 13 7.17 6.07 -2.56
C GLU A 13 6.73 7.48 -2.16
N LEU A 14 5.50 7.87 -2.53
CA LEU A 14 4.94 9.17 -2.18
C LEU A 14 4.70 9.31 -0.68
N THR A 15 4.24 8.24 -0.01
CA THR A 15 4.07 8.26 1.46
C THR A 15 5.43 8.41 2.14
N CYS A 16 6.45 7.68 1.69
CA CYS A 16 7.82 7.83 2.18
C CYS A 16 8.36 9.24 1.94
N ALA A 17 8.19 9.78 0.74
CA ALA A 17 8.60 11.13 0.38
C ALA A 17 7.96 12.17 1.32
N TRP A 18 6.63 12.10 1.50
CA TRP A 18 5.89 12.99 2.37
C TRP A 18 6.39 12.94 3.82
N LEU A 19 6.57 11.73 4.37
CA LEU A 19 7.06 11.52 5.74
C LEU A 19 8.50 12.03 5.95
N LEU A 20 9.33 12.00 4.91
CA LEU A 20 10.71 12.50 4.96
C LEU A 20 10.79 14.01 4.74
N VAL A 21 9.93 14.58 3.88
CA VAL A 21 9.78 16.04 3.74
C VAL A 21 9.35 16.65 5.08
N GLY A 22 8.39 16.04 5.78
CA GLY A 22 7.97 16.47 7.13
C GLY A 22 9.09 16.45 8.18
N ARG A 23 10.21 15.76 7.91
CA ARG A 23 11.42 15.73 8.75
C ARG A 23 12.53 16.67 8.26
N GLY A 24 12.28 17.47 7.24
CA GLY A 24 13.23 18.44 6.68
C GLY A 24 14.22 17.85 5.66
N HIS A 25 13.94 16.68 5.09
CA HIS A 25 14.76 16.12 4.01
C HIS A 25 14.35 16.71 2.64
N HIS A 26 15.33 16.85 1.75
CA HIS A 26 15.07 17.10 0.34
C HIS A 26 14.91 15.77 -0.40
N ILE A 27 13.79 15.61 -1.11
CA ILE A 27 13.47 14.35 -1.80
C ILE A 27 13.58 14.54 -3.31
N ARG A 28 14.18 13.55 -3.98
CA ARG A 28 14.17 13.41 -5.44
C ARG A 28 13.45 12.11 -5.80
N LEU A 29 12.30 12.24 -6.45
CA LEU A 29 11.60 11.10 -7.04
C LEU A 29 12.21 10.79 -8.42
N SER A 30 12.42 9.52 -8.71
CA SER A 30 12.82 9.03 -10.04
C SER A 30 11.68 8.22 -10.65
N ALA A 31 11.54 8.27 -11.98
CA ALA A 31 10.54 7.46 -12.66
C ALA A 31 10.70 5.96 -12.34
N PRO A 32 9.60 5.20 -12.16
CA PRO A 32 9.68 3.76 -11.95
C PRO A 32 10.35 3.08 -13.15
N GLY A 33 11.03 1.96 -12.88
CA GLY A 33 11.56 1.10 -13.95
C GLY A 33 10.42 0.47 -14.78
N PRO A 34 10.70 0.04 -16.02
CA PRO A 34 9.71 -0.63 -16.85
C PRO A 34 9.20 -1.92 -16.16
N GLY A 35 7.89 -2.14 -16.19
CA GLY A 35 7.27 -3.38 -15.69
C GLY A 35 6.75 -3.34 -14.24
N VAL A 36 6.66 -2.17 -13.61
CA VAL A 36 5.92 -2.03 -12.34
C VAL A 36 4.43 -2.19 -12.64
N GLY A 37 3.93 -3.42 -12.49
CA GLY A 37 2.53 -3.76 -12.78
C GLY A 37 1.58 -3.30 -11.70
N THR A 38 0.36 -2.96 -12.10
CA THR A 38 -0.77 -2.59 -11.24
C THR A 38 -1.41 -3.86 -10.67
N ARG A 39 -0.77 -4.45 -9.66
CA ARG A 39 -1.33 -5.60 -8.95
C ARG A 39 -2.29 -5.12 -7.85
N PRO A 40 -3.40 -5.82 -7.61
CA PRO A 40 -4.23 -5.54 -6.44
C PRO A 40 -3.39 -5.57 -5.17
N LEU A 41 -3.55 -4.54 -4.32
CA LEU A 41 -2.84 -4.44 -3.06
C LEU A 41 -3.77 -4.79 -1.91
N LEU A 42 -3.27 -5.63 -1.01
CA LEU A 42 -3.93 -5.97 0.24
C LEU A 42 -3.43 -5.03 1.35
N LEU A 43 -4.32 -4.16 1.83
CA LEU A 43 -4.04 -3.23 2.92
C LEU A 43 -4.68 -3.74 4.22
N THR A 44 -3.90 -3.77 5.30
CA THR A 44 -4.33 -4.23 6.63
C THR A 44 -4.39 -3.05 7.61
N GLY A 45 -4.95 -3.26 8.81
CA GLY A 45 -5.20 -2.22 9.81
C GLY A 45 -4.13 -1.12 9.93
N PRO A 46 -2.86 -1.46 10.26
CA PRO A 46 -1.81 -0.44 10.42
C PRO A 46 -1.56 0.40 9.16
N THR A 47 -1.59 -0.22 7.98
CA THR A 47 -1.40 0.50 6.70
C THR A 47 -2.60 1.38 6.38
N LEU A 48 -3.82 0.88 6.63
CA LEU A 48 -5.06 1.64 6.43
C LEU A 48 -5.09 2.88 7.33
N GLU A 49 -4.72 2.72 8.60
CA GLU A 49 -4.62 3.81 9.57
C GLU A 49 -3.58 4.85 9.12
N LEU A 50 -2.39 4.41 8.73
CA LEU A 50 -1.34 5.30 8.22
C LEU A 50 -1.81 6.08 6.99
N LEU A 51 -2.37 5.41 5.99
CA LEU A 51 -2.83 6.05 4.76
C LEU A 51 -3.95 7.05 5.05
N ARG A 52 -4.88 6.73 5.95
CA ARG A 52 -5.93 7.67 6.36
C ARG A 52 -5.36 8.91 7.06
N CYS A 53 -4.32 8.74 7.89
CA CYS A 53 -3.67 9.86 8.57
C CYS A 53 -2.89 10.77 7.62
N VAL A 54 -2.23 10.21 6.60
CA VAL A 54 -1.38 10.97 5.67
C VAL A 54 -2.20 11.59 4.53
N TRP A 55 -3.16 10.84 3.98
CA TRP A 55 -3.86 11.20 2.74
C TRP A 55 -5.35 11.48 2.92
N GLY A 56 -5.91 11.25 4.12
CA GLY A 56 -7.33 11.39 4.39
C GLY A 56 -8.16 10.13 4.07
N ALA A 57 -9.46 10.20 4.36
CA ALA A 57 -10.36 9.04 4.24
C ALA A 57 -10.69 8.67 2.78
N GLY A 58 -10.77 9.65 1.87
CA GLY A 58 -11.27 9.45 0.50
C GLY A 58 -10.39 8.58 -0.40
N LEU A 59 -9.12 8.36 -0.05
CA LEU A 59 -8.20 7.53 -0.83
C LEU A 59 -8.68 6.08 -0.98
N LEU A 60 -9.53 5.61 -0.06
CA LEU A 60 -9.93 4.21 0.07
C LEU A 60 -11.42 3.99 -0.18
N ASP A 61 -12.12 4.95 -0.77
CA ASP A 61 -13.58 4.91 -0.97
C ASP A 61 -13.99 3.78 -1.93
N ASP A 62 -13.23 3.57 -3.00
CA ASP A 62 -13.47 2.51 -3.98
C ASP A 62 -12.81 1.17 -3.62
N ALA A 63 -12.26 1.06 -2.41
CA ALA A 63 -11.57 -0.14 -1.96
C ALA A 63 -12.56 -1.26 -1.56
N TRP A 64 -12.26 -2.50 -1.93
CA TRP A 64 -13.08 -3.65 -1.58
C TRP A 64 -12.80 -4.14 -0.16
N GLU A 65 -13.82 -4.29 0.66
CA GLU A 65 -13.68 -4.85 2.00
C GLU A 65 -13.42 -6.36 1.98
N LEU A 66 -12.49 -6.81 2.82
CA LEU A 66 -12.25 -8.24 3.03
C LEU A 66 -13.15 -8.79 4.11
N THR A 67 -13.87 -9.84 3.78
CA THR A 67 -14.73 -10.54 4.75
C THR A 67 -13.96 -11.61 5.52
N HIS A 68 -12.94 -12.22 4.93
CA HIS A 68 -12.10 -13.25 5.55
C HIS A 68 -10.83 -13.50 4.73
N ARG A 69 -9.82 -14.11 5.36
CA ARG A 69 -8.70 -14.75 4.66
C ARG A 69 -8.81 -16.26 4.77
N GLN A 70 -8.43 -16.94 3.71
CA GLN A 70 -8.43 -18.40 3.64
C GLN A 70 -7.04 -18.86 3.22
N VAL A 71 -6.49 -19.83 3.94
CA VAL A 71 -5.18 -20.39 3.62
C VAL A 71 -5.28 -21.92 3.64
N ARG A 72 -4.63 -22.55 2.66
CA ARG A 72 -4.55 -24.01 2.52
C ARG A 72 -3.08 -24.42 2.43
N TRP A 73 -2.63 -25.26 3.36
CA TRP A 73 -1.27 -25.80 3.39
C TRP A 73 -1.31 -27.27 2.95
N GLY A 74 -0.83 -27.55 1.74
CA GLY A 74 -0.95 -28.87 1.13
C GLY A 74 -2.27 -29.07 0.38
N ALA A 75 -2.25 -29.90 -0.68
CA ALA A 75 -3.37 -30.05 -1.61
C ALA A 75 -4.65 -30.57 -0.93
N GLU A 76 -4.49 -31.50 0.01
CA GLU A 76 -5.57 -32.21 0.70
C GLU A 76 -6.05 -31.52 1.99
N ALA A 77 -5.37 -30.46 2.45
CA ALA A 77 -5.73 -29.83 3.71
C ALA A 77 -7.02 -29.00 3.57
N ARG A 78 -7.90 -29.13 4.57
CA ARG A 78 -9.07 -28.25 4.68
C ARG A 78 -8.58 -26.81 4.90
N PRO A 79 -9.05 -25.83 4.11
CA PRO A 79 -8.59 -24.47 4.29
C PRO A 79 -9.05 -23.89 5.62
N ALA A 80 -8.12 -23.26 6.34
CA ALA A 80 -8.46 -22.52 7.55
C ALA A 80 -8.88 -21.09 7.18
N ARG A 81 -9.95 -20.60 7.83
CA ARG A 81 -10.47 -19.25 7.66
C ARG A 81 -10.14 -18.42 8.88
N PHE A 82 -9.66 -17.21 8.66
CA PHE A 82 -9.31 -16.28 9.73
C PHE A 82 -9.98 -14.94 9.48
N ALA A 83 -10.54 -14.35 10.54
CA ALA A 83 -11.02 -12.99 10.51
C ALA A 83 -9.80 -12.06 10.49
N GLN A 84 -9.71 -11.21 9.47
CA GLN A 84 -8.71 -10.15 9.40
C GLN A 84 -9.32 -8.99 8.64
N ALA A 85 -9.50 -7.86 9.33
CA ALA A 85 -9.92 -6.63 8.69
C ALA A 85 -8.85 -6.18 7.69
N GLY A 86 -9.30 -5.79 6.50
CA GLY A 86 -8.44 -5.26 5.46
C GLY A 86 -9.26 -4.81 4.26
N ARG A 87 -8.60 -4.11 3.35
CA ARG A 87 -9.17 -3.67 2.08
C ARG A 87 -8.26 -4.08 0.94
N VAL A 88 -8.87 -4.45 -0.18
CA VAL A 88 -8.17 -4.64 -1.45
C VAL A 88 -8.38 -3.38 -2.27
N VAL A 89 -7.33 -2.88 -2.88
CA VAL A 89 -7.36 -1.72 -3.78
C VAL A 89 -6.75 -2.12 -5.11
N ASP A 90 -7.25 -1.55 -6.20
CA ASP A 90 -6.57 -1.66 -7.49
C ASP A 90 -5.23 -0.93 -7.38
N GLY A 91 -4.14 -1.63 -7.67
CA GLY A 91 -2.80 -1.04 -7.67
C GLY A 91 -2.68 0.14 -8.63
N ALA A 92 -3.51 0.21 -9.67
CA ALA A 92 -3.58 1.34 -10.60
C ALA A 92 -4.10 2.63 -9.96
N VAL A 93 -5.00 2.53 -8.98
CA VAL A 93 -5.53 3.70 -8.26
C VAL A 93 -4.47 4.33 -7.35
N LEU A 94 -3.47 3.53 -6.95
CA LEU A 94 -2.39 3.92 -6.05
C LEU A 94 -1.02 4.02 -6.75
N ALA A 95 -0.97 4.01 -8.08
CA ALA A 95 0.27 4.06 -8.88
C ALA A 95 0.48 5.40 -9.57
#